data_AF-A0A5K0W819-F1
#
_entry.id   AF-A0A5K0W819-F1
#
_cell.length_a   1.000
_cell.length_b   1.000
_cell.length_c   1.000
_cell.angle_alpha   90.00
_cell.angle_beta   90.00
_cell.angle_gamma   90.00
#
_symmetry.space_group_name_H-M   'P 1'
#
loop_
_entity.id
_entity.type
_entity.pdbx_description
1 polymer ?
#
loop_
_entity_poly.entity_id
_entity_poly.type
_entity_poly.pdbx_seq_one_letter_code
_entity_poly.pdbx_strand_id
1 'polypeptide(L)' 'IWPESKSFNDEGMKPIPKRWKGICQEGDAFNSSQCN' A
#
# COMPACT_ATOMS: atom_id res chain seq x y z
N ILE A 1 -1.01 -6.50 8.61
CA ILE A 1 -0.48 -6.98 7.31
C ILE A 1 1.03 -6.82 7.33
N TRP A 2 1.79 -7.48 6.45
CA TRP A 2 3.24 -7.28 6.32
C TRP A 2 3.55 -6.75 4.92
N PRO A 3 3.66 -5.42 4.73
CA PRO A 3 3.82 -4.78 3.42
C PRO A 3 5.05 -5.25 2.64
N GLU A 4 6.11 -5.64 3.35
CA GLU A 4 7.35 -6.13 2.79
C GLU A 4 7.26 -7.55 2.23
N SER A 5 6.18 -8.27 2.50
CA SER A 5 5.99 -9.61 1.93
C SER A 5 5.78 -9.52 0.42
N LYS A 6 6.47 -10.38 -0.33
CA LYS A 6 6.33 -10.48 -1.80
C LYS A 6 4.89 -10.69 -2.25
N SER A 7 4.03 -11.23 -1.39
CA SER A 7 2.60 -11.40 -1.67
C SER A 7 1.84 -10.09 -1.86
N PHE A 8 2.38 -8.97 -1.37
CA PHE A 8 1.76 -7.63 -1.48
C PHE A 8 2.56 -6.69 -2.40
N ASN A 9 3.44 -7.23 -3.25
CA ASN A 9 4.09 -6.45 -4.29
C ASN A 9 3.08 -6.12 -5.42
N ASP A 10 3.07 -4.86 -5.84
CA ASP A 10 2.20 -4.29 -6.88
C ASP A 10 2.81 -4.33 -8.29
N GLU A 11 3.97 -4.98 -8.47
CA GLU A 11 4.60 -5.17 -9.77
C GLU A 11 3.62 -5.81 -10.77
N GLY A 12 3.32 -5.09 -11.85
CA GLY A 12 2.35 -5.50 -12.87
C GLY A 12 0.89 -5.13 -12.58
N MET A 13 0.59 -4.49 -11.44
CA MET A 13 -0.73 -3.94 -11.16
C MET A 13 -0.96 -2.62 -11.91
N LYS A 14 -2.24 -2.33 -12.19
CA LYS A 14 -2.67 -1.02 -12.71
C LYS A 14 -2.66 0.00 -11.58
N PRO A 15 -2.42 1.30 -11.89
CA PRO A 15 -2.43 2.33 -10.87
C PRO A 15 -3.77 2.38 -10.13
N ILE A 16 -3.70 2.82 -8.86
CA ILE A 16 -4.87 2.94 -7.99
C ILE A 16 -5.96 3.78 -8.68
N PRO A 17 -7.22 3.30 -8.73
CA PRO A 17 -8.31 4.03 -9.35
C PRO A 17 -8.56 5.39 -8.67
N LYS A 18 -8.76 6.46 -9.45
CA LYS A 18 -9.03 7.83 -8.93
C LYS A 18 -10.25 7.94 -8.01
N ARG A 19 -11.17 6.97 -8.06
CA ARG A 19 -12.35 6.92 -7.19
C ARG A 19 -12.04 6.42 -5.77
N TRP A 20 -10.88 5.82 -5.57
CA TRP A 20 -10.43 5.34 -4.27
C TRP A 20 -10.07 6.52 -3.37
N LYS A 21 -10.56 6.50 -2.13
CA LYS A 21 -10.35 7.58 -1.13
C LYS A 21 -9.79 7.05 0.19
N GLY A 22 -9.27 5.82 0.19
CA GLY A 22 -8.61 5.25 1.36
C GLY A 22 -7.32 6.01 1.65
N ILE A 23 -6.91 6.02 2.91
CA ILE A 23 -5.66 6.62 3.37
C ILE A 23 -4.70 5.54 3.84
N CYS A 24 -3.40 5.76 3.67
CA CYS A 24 -2.37 4.93 4.28
C CYS A 24 -2.11 5.46 5.69
N GLN A 25 -2.75 4.85 6.69
CA GLN A 25 -2.63 5.29 8.08
C GLN A 25 -1.28 4.85 8.66
N GLU A 26 -0.51 5.79 9.19
CA GLU A 26 0.77 5.53 9.85
C GLU A 26 0.59 4.89 11.24
N GLY A 27 1.57 4.10 11.65
CA GLY A 27 1.63 3.43 12.95
C GLY A 27 3.07 3.09 13.34
N ASP A 28 3.26 2.45 14.50
CA ASP A 28 4.59 2.31 15.15
C ASP A 28 5.68 1.65 14.29
N ALA A 29 5.32 0.80 13.33
CA ALA A 29 6.22 0.18 12.35
C ALA A 29 5.69 0.28 10.91
N PHE A 30 4.73 1.19 10.67
CA PHE A 30 4.06 1.31 9.39
C PHE A 30 4.03 2.76 8.91
N ASN A 31 4.69 3.03 7.79
CA ASN A 31 4.77 4.37 7.19
C ASN A 31 3.81 4.46 5.99
N SER A 32 3.31 5.66 5.70
CA SER A 32 2.51 5.94 4.50
C SER A 32 3.19 5.55 3.19
N SER A 33 4.53 5.45 3.17
CA SER A 33 5.33 4.93 2.05
C SER A 33 5.24 3.41 1.83
N GLN A 34 4.56 2.66 2.71
CA GLN A 34 4.39 1.21 2.62
C GLN A 34 3.05 0.81 1.97
N CYS A 35 2.26 1.78 1.50
CA CYS A 35 1.12 1.50 0.63
C CYS A 35 1.50 1.75 -0.84
N ASN A 36 0.96 0.92 -1.72
CA ASN A 36 1.20 0.91 -3.16
C ASN A 36 -0.13 0.93 -3.91
#